data_AF-A0A1J5D9U8-F1
#
_entry.id   AF-A0A1J5D9U8-F1
#
_cell.length_a   1.000
_cell.length_b   1.000
_cell.length_c   1.000
_cell.angle_alpha   90.00
_cell.angle_beta   90.00
_cell.angle_gamma   90.00
#
_symmetry.space_group_name_H-M   'P 1'
#
loop_
_entity.id
_entity.type
_entity.pdbx_description
1 polymer ?
#
loop_
_entity_poly.entity_id
_entity_poly.type
_entity_poly.pdbx_seq_one_letter_code
_entity_poly.pdbx_strand_id
1 'polypeptide(L)'
;MDVDAIIDEANRLSRDARIRDAIAVLQVGLEKEPENVRLLMAMGNAYTDLMFLKGDNEAGRMAREIFSRVVRLSPAGSKEATLSLNFINELDNRLK
;
A
#
# COMPACT_ATOMS: atom_id res chain seq x y z
N MET A 1 -6.72 6.28 17.17
CA MET A 1 -6.02 5.04 16.84
C MET A 1 -4.65 5.47 16.36
N ASP A 2 -3.60 4.95 17.00
CA ASP A 2 -2.22 5.25 16.62
C ASP A 2 -1.88 4.55 15.29
N VAL A 3 -0.93 5.08 14.54
CA VAL A 3 -0.48 4.55 13.24
C VAL A 3 -0.12 3.07 13.34
N ASP A 4 0.56 2.67 14.42
CA ASP A 4 0.92 1.27 14.66
C ASP A 4 -0.32 0.37 14.79
N ALA A 5 -1.33 0.81 15.56
CA ALA A 5 -2.57 0.05 15.73
C ALA A 5 -3.37 -0.07 14.42
N ILE A 6 -3.35 0.96 13.58
CA ILE A 6 -3.99 0.92 12.25
C ILE A 6 -3.29 -0.11 11.36
N ILE A 7 -1.96 -0.10 11.32
CA ILE A 7 -1.17 -1.02 10.52
C ILE A 7 -1.35 -2.46 11.02
N ASP A 8 -1.34 -2.69 12.33
CA ASP A 8 -1.51 -4.01 12.91
C ASP A 8 -2.89 -4.61 12.60
N GLU A 9 -3.95 -3.80 12.70
CA GLU A 9 -5.30 -4.23 12.32
C GLU A 9 -5.41 -4.52 10.82
N ALA A 10 -4.84 -3.66 9.97
CA ALA A 10 -4.83 -3.88 8.52
C ALA A 10 -4.06 -5.16 8.15
N ASN A 11 -2.93 -5.43 8.80
CA ASN A 11 -2.16 -6.66 8.63
C ASN A 11 -2.96 -7.89 9.06
N ARG A 12 -3.67 -7.81 10.19
CA ARG A 12 -4.54 -8.89 10.67
C ARG A 12 -5.65 -9.18 9.66
N LEU A 13 -6.35 -8.15 9.18
CA LEU A 13 -7.41 -8.27 8.18
C LEU A 13 -6.89 -8.86 6.85
N SER A 14 -5.69 -8.47 6.42
CA SER A 14 -5.08 -9.01 5.21
C SER A 14 -4.75 -10.50 5.34
N ARG A 15 -4.23 -10.94 6.50
CA ARG A 15 -4.00 -12.37 6.81
C ARG A 15 -5.29 -13.19 6.81
N ASP A 16 -6.40 -12.57 7.22
CA ASP A 16 -7.74 -13.17 7.18
C ASP A 16 -8.40 -13.10 5.78
N ALA A 17 -7.64 -12.74 4.74
CA ALA A 17 -8.10 -12.50 3.36
C ALA A 17 -9.19 -11.41 3.23
N ARG A 18 -9.38 -10.57 4.25
CA ARG A 18 -10.30 -9.43 4.29
C ARG A 18 -9.62 -8.15 3.79
N ILE A 19 -9.03 -8.22 2.60
CA ILE A 19 -8.15 -7.18 2.07
C ILE A 19 -8.86 -5.83 1.88
N ARG A 20 -10.14 -5.84 1.46
CA ARG A 20 -10.93 -4.60 1.33
C ARG A 20 -11.15 -3.90 2.67
N ASP A 21 -11.31 -4.67 3.74
CA ASP A 21 -11.44 -4.11 5.08
C ASP A 21 -10.10 -3.54 5.56
N ALA A 22 -8.99 -4.22 5.24
CA ALA A 22 -7.64 -3.70 5.53
C ALA A 22 -7.41 -2.34 4.84
N ILE A 23 -7.78 -2.23 3.55
CA ILE A 23 -7.71 -0.98 2.80
C ILE A 23 -8.57 0.10 3.46
N ALA A 24 -9.80 -0.21 3.88
CA ALA A 24 -10.68 0.75 4.55
C ALA A 24 -10.10 1.26 5.88
N VAL A 25 -9.50 0.38 6.68
CA VAL A 25 -8.82 0.77 7.93
C VAL A 25 -7.65 1.72 7.65
N LEU A 26 -6.84 1.41 6.64
CA LEU A 26 -5.70 2.26 6.24
C LEU A 26 -6.16 3.61 5.68
N GLN A 27 -7.26 3.63 4.92
CA GLN A 27 -7.86 4.85 4.38
C GLN A 27 -8.25 5.82 5.50
N VAL A 28 -8.87 5.34 6.59
CA VAL A 28 -9.21 6.17 7.76
C VAL A 28 -7.96 6.76 8.43
N GLY A 29 -6.85 6.02 8.44
CA GLY A 29 -5.57 6.55 8.91
C GLY A 29 -5.04 7.67 8.02
N LEU A 30 -5.07 7.45 6.70
CA LEU A 30 -4.59 8.41 5.70
C LEU A 30 -5.49 9.65 5.56
N GLU A 31 -6.76 9.60 5.96
CA GLU A 31 -7.59 10.81 6.07
C GLU A 31 -7.05 11.78 7.13
N LYS A 32 -6.40 11.27 8.18
CA LYS A 32 -5.80 12.06 9.26
C LYS A 32 -4.35 12.41 9.01
N GLU A 33 -3.60 11.47 8.41
CA GLU A 33 -2.20 11.64 8.08
C GLU A 33 -1.92 11.29 6.61
N PRO A 34 -2.30 12.17 5.65
CA PRO A 34 -2.30 11.85 4.22
C PRO A 34 -0.94 11.52 3.61
N GLU A 35 0.14 11.94 4.27
CA GLU A 35 1.52 11.77 3.82
C GLU A 35 2.30 10.78 4.70
N ASN A 36 1.63 10.07 5.61
CA ASN A 36 2.30 9.08 6.44
C ASN A 36 2.79 7.92 5.58
N VAL A 37 4.12 7.87 5.39
CA VAL A 37 4.79 6.88 4.53
C VAL A 37 4.50 5.44 4.97
N ARG A 38 4.38 5.18 6.27
CA ARG A 38 4.13 3.83 6.80
C ARG A 38 2.72 3.35 6.44
N LEU A 39 1.72 4.23 6.57
CA LEU A 39 0.35 3.94 6.16
C LEU A 39 0.22 3.77 4.64
N LEU A 40 0.90 4.63 3.86
CA LEU A 40 0.95 4.50 2.40
C LEU A 40 1.58 3.17 1.97
N MET A 41 2.72 2.78 2.56
CA MET A 41 3.37 1.50 2.30
C MET A 41 2.44 0.32 2.61
N ALA A 42 1.77 0.34 3.76
CA ALA A 42 0.81 -0.70 4.13
C ALA A 42 -0.37 -0.77 3.14
N MET A 43 -0.87 0.38 2.67
CA MET A 43 -1.98 0.42 1.71
C MET A 43 -1.56 -0.06 0.32
N GLY A 44 -0.35 0.31 -0.13
CA GLY A 44 0.22 -0.19 -1.38
C GLY A 44 0.36 -1.73 -1.37
N ASN A 45 0.81 -2.29 -0.24
CA ASN A 45 0.88 -3.74 -0.05
C ASN A 45 -0.51 -4.39 -0.11
N ALA A 46 -1.50 -3.84 0.60
CA ALA A 46 -2.86 -4.40 0.60
C ALA A 46 -3.50 -4.38 -0.81
N TYR A 47 -3.31 -3.32 -1.59
CA TYR A 47 -3.77 -3.28 -2.98
C TYR A 47 -3.00 -4.27 -3.88
N THR A 48 -1.72 -4.48 -3.63
CA THR A 48 -0.90 -5.49 -4.33
C THR A 48 -1.41 -6.90 -4.02
N ASP A 49 -1.74 -7.20 -2.76
CA ASP A 49 -2.34 -8.48 -2.36
C ASP A 49 -3.71 -8.67 -3.02
N LEU A 50 -4.53 -7.63 -3.11
CA LEU A 50 -5.83 -7.68 -3.77
C LEU A 50 -5.68 -8.00 -5.27
N MET A 51 -4.71 -7.36 -5.94
CA MET A 51 -4.38 -7.68 -7.33
C MET A 51 -3.99 -9.15 -7.48
N PHE A 52 -3.09 -9.66 -6.64
CA PHE A 52 -2.62 -11.04 -6.76
C PHE A 52 -3.67 -12.09 -6.42
N LEU A 53 -4.49 -11.84 -5.42
CA LEU A 53 -5.48 -12.81 -4.96
C LEU A 53 -6.76 -12.81 -5.81
N LYS A 54 -7.09 -11.68 -6.45
CA LYS A 54 -8.34 -11.52 -7.20
C LYS A 54 -8.16 -11.24 -8.69
N GLY A 55 -6.93 -11.07 -9.17
CA GLY A 55 -6.65 -10.64 -10.54
C GLY A 55 -7.15 -9.22 -10.81
N ASP A 56 -7.26 -8.38 -9.78
CA ASP A 56 -7.84 -7.04 -9.87
C ASP A 56 -6.78 -6.05 -10.38
N ASN A 57 -6.80 -5.80 -11.70
CA ASN A 57 -5.88 -4.86 -12.33
C ASN A 57 -6.09 -3.41 -11.87
N GLU A 58 -7.29 -3.04 -11.40
CA GLU A 58 -7.52 -1.72 -10.82
C GLU A 58 -6.80 -1.61 -9.48
N ALA A 59 -6.86 -2.65 -8.65
CA ALA A 59 -6.07 -2.71 -7.42
C ALA A 59 -4.56 -2.57 -7.71
N GLY A 60 -4.07 -3.21 -8.78
CA GLY A 60 -2.68 -3.05 -9.22
C GLY A 60 -2.31 -1.59 -9.58
N ARG A 61 -3.19 -0.88 -10.31
CA ARG A 61 -3.00 0.54 -10.63
C ARG A 61 -2.99 1.42 -9.38
N MET A 62 -3.91 1.17 -8.45
CA MET A 62 -3.96 1.87 -7.17
C MET A 62 -2.69 1.66 -6.34
N ALA A 63 -2.22 0.40 -6.23
CA ALA A 63 -0.94 0.10 -5.56
C ALA A 63 0.21 0.89 -6.15
N ARG A 64 0.31 0.91 -7.48
CA ARG A 64 1.37 1.63 -8.21
C ARG A 64 1.35 3.13 -7.91
N GLU A 65 0.17 3.74 -7.91
CA GLU A 65 0.02 5.17 -7.57
C GLU A 65 0.44 5.46 -6.13
N ILE A 66 0.07 4.60 -5.19
CA ILE A 66 0.44 4.73 -3.78
C ILE A 66 1.96 4.62 -3.60
N PHE A 67 2.61 3.62 -4.19
CA PHE A 67 4.06 3.52 -4.14
C PHE A 67 4.75 4.70 -4.81
N SER A 68 4.16 5.25 -5.88
CA SER A 68 4.67 6.48 -6.51
C SER A 68 4.60 7.68 -5.55
N ARG A 69 3.58 7.76 -4.69
CA ARG A 69 3.50 8.75 -3.61
C ARG A 69 4.60 8.52 -2.57
N VAL A 70 4.84 7.28 -2.15
CA VAL A 70 5.91 6.95 -1.20
C VAL A 70 7.28 7.41 -1.73
N VAL A 71 7.58 7.14 -3.01
CA VAL A 71 8.84 7.59 -3.64
C VAL A 71 8.97 9.12 -3.60
N ARG A 72 7.89 9.87 -3.82
CA ARG A 72 7.92 11.35 -3.77
C ARG A 72 8.12 11.90 -2.35
N LEU A 73 7.55 11.24 -1.35
CA LEU A 73 7.57 11.70 0.04
C LEU A 73 8.81 11.25 0.81
N SER A 74 9.47 10.18 0.37
CA SER A 74 10.62 9.60 1.07
C SER A 74 11.94 10.22 0.60
N PRO A 75 12.96 10.34 1.47
CA PRO A 75 14.29 10.77 1.05
C PRO A 75 14.85 9.87 -0.07
N ALA A 76 15.54 10.47 -1.03
CA ALA A 76 16.16 9.73 -2.11
C ALA A 76 17.16 8.68 -1.55
N GLY A 77 17.05 7.44 -2.03
CA GLY A 77 17.89 6.33 -1.56
C GLY A 77 17.49 5.74 -0.20
N SER A 78 16.42 6.23 0.43
CA SER A 78 15.84 5.57 1.60
C SER A 78 15.31 4.18 1.27
N LYS A 79 15.20 3.33 2.30
CA LYS A 79 14.67 1.97 2.17
C LYS A 79 13.26 1.98 1.58
N GLU A 80 12.41 2.90 2.04
CA GLU A 80 11.02 3.06 1.62
C GLU A 80 10.94 3.43 0.14
N ALA A 81 11.77 4.39 -0.31
CA ALA A 81 11.86 4.76 -1.73
C ALA A 81 12.32 3.58 -2.59
N THR A 82 13.39 2.89 -2.19
CA THR A 82 13.93 1.74 -2.95
C THR A 82 12.92 0.59 -3.04
N LEU A 83 12.26 0.23 -1.94
CA LEU A 83 11.23 -0.81 -1.95
C LEU A 83 10.04 -0.43 -2.83
N SER A 84 9.59 0.82 -2.75
CA SER A 84 8.47 1.31 -3.57
C SER A 84 8.79 1.30 -5.06
N LEU A 85 10.02 1.66 -5.45
CA LEU A 85 10.48 1.57 -6.83
C LEU A 85 10.47 0.12 -7.35
N ASN A 86 10.86 -0.85 -6.52
CA ASN A 86 10.81 -2.26 -6.89
C ASN A 86 9.36 -2.73 -7.12
N PHE A 87 8.44 -2.36 -6.24
CA PHE A 87 7.02 -2.66 -6.42
C PHE A 87 6.44 -2.01 -7.67
N ILE A 88 6.77 -0.73 -7.95
CA ILE A 88 6.32 -0.05 -9.18
C ILE A 88 6.78 -0.81 -10.42
N ASN A 89 8.06 -1.21 -10.48
CA ASN A 89 8.58 -1.95 -11.63
C ASN A 89 7.89 -3.30 -11.82
N GLU A 90 7.59 -4.01 -10.74
CA GLU A 90 6.88 -5.28 -10.78
C GLU A 90 5.43 -5.12 -11.26
N LEU A 91 4.72 -4.13 -10.71
CA LEU A 91 3.35 -3.81 -11.10
C LEU A 91 3.28 -3.36 -12.57
N ASP A 92 4.24 -2.54 -13.02
CA ASP A 92 4.34 -2.10 -14.41
C ASP A 92 4.59 -3.25 -15.38
N ASN A 93 5.29 -4.30 -14.96
CA ASN A 93 5.46 -5.48 -15.80
C ASN A 93 4.21 -6.34 -15.89
N ARG A 94 3.39 -6.38 -14.84
CA ARG A 94 2.18 -7.21 -14.75
C ARG A 94 0.95 -6.58 -15.36
N LEU A 95 0.87 -5.25 -15.38
CA LEU A 95 -0.26 -4.49 -15.91
C LEU A 95 -0.18 -4.22 -17.42
N LYS A 96 0.80 -4.80 -18.11
CA LYS A 96 0.97 -4.73 -19.57
C LYS A 96 -0.08 -5.54 -20.32
#